data_AF-A0A085ZE89-F1
#
_entry.id   AF-A0A085ZE89-F1
#
_cell.length_a   1.000
_cell.length_b   1.000
_cell.length_c   1.000
_cell.angle_alpha   90.00
_cell.angle_beta   90.00
_cell.angle_gamma   90.00
#
_symmetry.space_group_name_H-M   'P 1'
#
loop_
_entity.id
_entity.type
_entity.pdbx_description
1 polymer ?
#
loop_
_entity_poly.entity_id
_entity_poly.type
_entity_poly.pdbx_seq_one_letter_code
_entity_poly.pdbx_strand_id
1 'polypeptide(L)'
;MIKKLILILVLVASCKSQNVPLKNSKDKDVWSILFADGFKEDHVDLFLNGQEVIKNGYLYSDESDGVTTLWIRIIKEKGGFYISNFQEKTLKPMNLKIDEIELNLIYKGVNKKNKFKKNDGKFLIIRDNGKGELIISQSKKQLLFY
;
A
#
# COMPACT_ATOMS: atom_id res chain seq x y z
N MET A 1 38.46 -4.91 -48.92
CA MET A 1 37.05 -4.94 -48.48
C MET A 1 36.99 -5.40 -47.04
N ILE A 2 36.98 -4.48 -46.08
CA ILE A 2 36.94 -4.82 -44.64
C ILE A 2 35.49 -4.74 -44.17
N LYS A 3 34.91 -5.89 -43.83
CA LYS A 3 33.56 -6.04 -43.26
C LYS A 3 33.54 -5.38 -41.87
N LYS A 4 32.70 -4.36 -41.68
CA LYS A 4 32.39 -3.78 -40.37
C LYS A 4 31.48 -4.74 -39.60
N LEU A 5 32.02 -5.35 -38.55
CA LEU A 5 31.27 -6.13 -37.58
C LEU A 5 30.73 -5.14 -36.53
N ILE A 6 29.43 -4.85 -36.58
CA ILE A 6 28.75 -4.00 -35.58
C ILE A 6 28.39 -4.91 -34.41
N LEU A 7 29.12 -4.76 -33.31
CA LEU A 7 28.86 -5.45 -32.05
C LEU A 7 27.75 -4.67 -31.30
N ILE A 8 26.53 -5.19 -31.31
CA ILE A 8 25.41 -4.65 -30.53
C ILE A 8 25.54 -5.21 -29.10
N LEU A 9 26.05 -4.39 -28.18
CA LEU A 9 26.00 -4.67 -26.75
C LEU A 9 24.57 -4.48 -26.24
N VAL A 10 23.86 -5.58 -26.00
CA VAL A 10 22.59 -5.56 -25.26
C VAL A 10 22.91 -5.54 -23.77
N LEU A 11 22.96 -4.35 -23.18
CA LEU A 11 22.96 -4.18 -21.73
C LEU A 11 21.54 -4.46 -21.21
N VAL A 12 21.28 -5.71 -20.86
CA VAL A 12 20.15 -6.08 -19.99
C VAL A 12 20.47 -5.54 -18.59
N ALA A 13 20.03 -4.31 -18.33
CA ALA A 13 19.94 -3.75 -16.99
C ALA A 13 18.86 -4.53 -16.23
N SER A 14 19.25 -5.64 -15.62
CA SER A 14 18.44 -6.32 -14.63
C SER A 14 18.19 -5.34 -13.47
N CYS A 15 17.00 -4.74 -13.44
CA CYS A 15 16.45 -4.07 -12.27
C CYS A 15 16.43 -5.09 -11.12
N LYS A 16 17.50 -5.13 -10.33
CA LYS A 16 17.50 -5.80 -9.03
C LYS A 16 16.58 -4.98 -8.13
N SER A 17 15.32 -5.38 -8.04
CA SER A 17 14.42 -4.97 -6.97
C SER A 17 15.04 -5.45 -5.65
N GLN A 18 15.87 -4.60 -5.04
CA GLN A 18 16.49 -4.88 -3.75
C GLN A 18 15.42 -4.70 -2.67
N ASN A 19 14.95 -5.82 -2.12
CA ASN A 19 14.13 -5.83 -0.92
C ASN A 19 14.99 -5.30 0.24
N VAL A 20 14.76 -4.05 0.65
CA VAL A 20 15.49 -3.41 1.74
C VAL A 20 14.92 -3.91 3.08
N PRO A 21 15.75 -4.38 4.03
CA PRO A 21 15.28 -4.80 5.35
C PRO A 21 14.75 -3.61 6.17
N LEU A 22 13.60 -3.81 6.81
CA LEU A 22 12.85 -2.80 7.53
C LEU A 22 13.59 -2.38 8.81
N LYS A 23 14.26 -1.23 8.82
CA LYS A 23 14.74 -0.59 10.06
C LYS A 23 13.61 0.30 10.59
N ASN A 24 13.00 -0.08 11.71
CA ASN A 24 11.86 0.62 12.32
C ASN A 24 12.14 2.12 12.52
N SER A 25 11.58 2.97 11.67
CA SER A 25 11.53 4.42 11.90
C SER A 25 10.12 4.92 11.58
N LYS A 26 9.33 5.18 12.62
CA LYS A 26 7.95 5.70 12.50
C LYS A 26 7.89 7.07 11.79
N ASP A 27 9.02 7.79 11.73
CA ASP A 27 9.12 9.12 11.11
C ASP A 27 9.22 9.12 9.58
N LYS A 28 9.37 7.93 8.95
CA LYS A 28 9.44 7.82 7.49
C LYS A 28 8.07 7.61 6.83
N ASP A 29 7.00 7.47 7.60
CA ASP A 29 5.66 7.16 7.08
C ASP A 29 5.05 8.36 6.37
N VAL A 30 4.84 8.18 5.06
CA VAL A 30 4.19 9.13 4.16
C VAL A 30 2.68 8.90 4.15
N TRP A 31 2.28 7.64 4.12
CA TRP A 31 0.89 7.19 4.20
C TRP A 31 0.79 5.95 5.08
N SER A 32 -0.31 5.83 5.81
CA SER A 32 -0.67 4.66 6.61
C SER A 32 -2.10 4.28 6.29
N ILE A 33 -2.31 3.07 5.78
CA ILE A 33 -3.61 2.55 5.35
C ILE A 33 -3.97 1.42 6.30
N LEU A 34 -5.09 1.58 6.98
CA LEU A 34 -5.56 0.67 8.00
C LEU A 34 -6.97 0.18 7.66
N PHE A 35 -7.17 -1.12 7.76
CA PHE A 35 -8.50 -1.71 7.78
C PHE A 35 -8.91 -1.88 9.25
N ALA A 36 -10.05 -1.28 9.60
CA ALA A 36 -10.61 -1.24 10.95
C ALA A 36 -11.93 -1.99 11.01
N ASP A 37 -12.95 -1.43 11.67
CA ASP A 37 -14.18 -2.13 12.05
C ASP A 37 -14.94 -2.78 10.88
N GLY A 38 -15.65 -3.86 11.20
CA GLY A 38 -16.70 -4.45 10.36
C GLY A 38 -16.28 -5.66 9.53
N PHE A 39 -15.00 -6.04 9.49
CA PHE A 39 -14.54 -7.19 8.72
C PHE A 39 -14.63 -8.50 9.51
N LYS A 40 -15.29 -9.49 8.93
CA LYS A 40 -15.53 -10.81 9.56
C LYS A 40 -15.07 -11.92 8.62
N GLU A 41 -13.76 -12.15 8.59
CA GLU A 41 -13.11 -13.14 7.71
C GLU A 41 -13.21 -12.80 6.21
N ASP A 42 -13.20 -11.51 5.89
CA ASP A 42 -13.31 -11.04 4.52
C ASP A 42 -11.97 -11.07 3.77
N HIS A 43 -12.03 -10.82 2.46
CA HIS A 43 -10.85 -10.69 1.61
C HIS A 43 -10.90 -9.42 0.76
N VAL A 44 -9.72 -8.87 0.48
CA VAL A 44 -9.57 -7.66 -0.33
C VAL A 44 -8.35 -7.73 -1.25
N ASP A 45 -8.50 -7.22 -2.47
CA ASP A 45 -7.34 -6.82 -3.28
C ASP A 45 -7.12 -5.32 -3.13
N LEU A 46 -5.87 -4.90 -2.90
CA LEU A 46 -5.50 -3.49 -2.82
C LEU A 46 -4.49 -3.14 -3.89
N PHE A 47 -4.82 -2.12 -4.67
CA PHE A 47 -3.94 -1.47 -5.62
C PHE A 47 -3.73 -0.02 -5.21
N LEU A 48 -2.48 0.44 -5.31
CA LEU A 48 -2.10 1.82 -5.05
C LEU A 48 -1.39 2.37 -6.28
N ASN A 49 -1.88 3.47 -6.84
CA ASN A 49 -1.42 4.04 -8.11
C ASN A 49 -1.30 3.00 -9.25
N GLY A 50 -2.23 2.04 -9.29
CA GLY A 50 -2.25 0.95 -10.27
C GLY A 50 -1.30 -0.22 -9.98
N GLN A 51 -0.45 -0.14 -8.96
CA GLN A 51 0.41 -1.25 -8.52
C GLN A 51 -0.35 -2.14 -7.53
N GLU A 52 -0.37 -3.46 -7.77
CA GLU A 52 -0.90 -4.45 -6.83
C GLU A 52 -0.02 -4.48 -5.56
N VAL A 53 -0.65 -4.20 -4.43
CA VAL A 53 0.02 -4.15 -3.12
C VAL A 53 -0.31 -5.39 -2.31
N ILE A 54 -1.59 -5.78 -2.34
CA ILE A 54 -2.11 -6.94 -1.65
C ILE A 54 -3.05 -7.64 -2.61
N LYS A 55 -2.90 -8.96 -2.69
CA LYS A 55 -3.79 -9.84 -3.42
C LYS A 55 -4.41 -10.82 -2.44
N ASN A 56 -5.73 -10.89 -2.44
CA ASN A 56 -6.54 -11.72 -1.56
C ASN A 56 -6.15 -11.59 -0.08
N GLY A 57 -5.99 -10.34 0.38
CA GLY A 57 -5.61 -10.03 1.75
C GLY A 57 -6.74 -10.36 2.71
N TYR A 58 -6.44 -11.17 3.72
CA TYR A 58 -7.39 -11.56 4.76
C TYR A 58 -7.65 -10.41 5.73
N LEU A 59 -8.93 -10.15 6.01
CA LEU A 59 -9.40 -9.11 6.92
C LEU A 59 -10.27 -9.73 8.02
N TYR A 60 -9.79 -9.58 9.25
CA TYR A 60 -10.54 -9.89 10.46
C TYR A 60 -10.31 -8.76 11.45
N SER A 61 -11.36 -8.03 11.80
CA SER A 61 -11.30 -6.96 12.79
C SER A 61 -11.22 -7.59 14.18
N ASP A 62 -10.17 -7.27 14.93
CA ASP A 62 -10.03 -7.74 16.31
C ASP A 62 -11.19 -7.20 17.18
N GLU A 63 -11.74 -8.01 18.08
CA GLU A 63 -12.88 -7.58 18.91
C GLU A 63 -12.49 -6.56 20.01
N SER A 64 -11.20 -6.49 20.35
CA SER A 64 -10.70 -5.62 21.42
C SER A 64 -10.36 -4.21 20.95
N ASP A 65 -9.93 -4.04 19.70
CA ASP A 65 -9.60 -2.74 19.14
C ASP A 65 -10.20 -2.47 17.76
N GLY A 66 -10.99 -3.38 17.18
CA GLY A 66 -11.63 -3.20 15.88
C GLY A 66 -10.65 -3.17 14.69
N VAL A 67 -9.35 -3.33 14.91
CA VAL A 67 -8.33 -3.20 13.87
C VAL A 67 -7.96 -4.56 13.31
N THR A 68 -7.77 -4.62 12.00
CA THR A 68 -7.27 -5.84 11.36
C THR A 68 -5.75 -5.93 11.42
N THR A 69 -5.20 -7.13 11.29
CA THR A 69 -3.76 -7.35 11.16
C THR A 69 -3.17 -6.75 9.87
N LEU A 70 -4.01 -6.36 8.91
CA LEU A 70 -3.59 -5.82 7.62
C LEU A 70 -3.37 -4.30 7.72
N TRP A 71 -2.13 -3.93 7.99
CA TRP A 71 -1.68 -2.53 7.97
C TRP A 71 -0.64 -2.33 6.87
N ILE A 72 -0.94 -1.43 5.93
CA ILE A 72 0.00 -0.97 4.91
C ILE A 72 0.58 0.39 5.29
N ARG A 73 1.90 0.51 5.17
CA ARG A 73 2.66 1.74 5.36
C ARG A 73 3.40 2.06 4.07
N ILE A 74 3.34 3.30 3.64
CA ILE A 74 4.18 3.82 2.58
C ILE A 74 5.23 4.69 3.22
N ILE A 75 6.49 4.31 3.03
CA ILE A 75 7.63 4.96 3.65
C ILE A 75 8.51 5.64 2.59
N LYS A 76 9.11 6.77 2.97
CA LYS A 76 10.14 7.43 2.16
C LYS A 76 11.52 7.10 2.70
N GLU A 77 12.36 6.49 1.88
CA GLU A 77 13.74 6.13 2.26
C GLU A 77 14.70 6.33 1.09
N LYS A 78 15.89 6.91 1.36
CA LYS A 78 16.95 7.09 0.35
C LYS A 78 16.48 7.72 -0.99
N GLY A 79 15.48 8.61 -0.93
CA GLY A 79 14.91 9.30 -2.08
C GLY A 79 13.79 8.55 -2.82
N GLY A 80 13.52 7.28 -2.47
CA GLY A 80 12.44 6.47 -3.04
C GLY A 80 11.25 6.31 -2.08
N PHE A 81 10.13 5.82 -2.64
CA PHE A 81 8.95 5.40 -1.90
C PHE A 81 8.86 3.89 -1.90
N TYR A 82 8.52 3.33 -0.75
CA TYR A 82 8.41 1.89 -0.55
C TYR A 82 7.14 1.56 0.20
N ILE A 83 6.58 0.40 -0.09
CA ILE A 83 5.46 -0.16 0.64
C ILE A 83 6.00 -1.21 1.61
N SER A 84 5.54 -1.14 2.85
CA SER A 84 5.63 -2.19 3.85
C SER A 84 4.20 -2.57 4.20
N ASN A 85 3.87 -3.86 4.17
CA ASN A 85 2.73 -4.36 4.92
C ASN A 85 3.28 -5.11 6.15
N PHE A 86 2.49 -5.24 7.21
CA PHE A 86 2.95 -5.91 8.43
C PHE A 86 3.22 -7.42 8.22
N GLN A 87 2.59 -8.01 7.20
CA GLN A 87 2.69 -9.44 6.89
C GLN A 87 3.98 -9.81 6.11
N GLU A 88 4.48 -8.92 5.26
CA GLU A 88 5.67 -9.12 4.44
C GLU A 88 6.86 -8.35 5.05
N LYS A 89 7.93 -9.07 5.38
CA LYS A 89 9.18 -8.48 5.93
C LYS A 89 10.00 -7.71 4.88
N THR A 90 9.44 -7.43 3.72
CA THR A 90 10.13 -6.85 2.57
C THR A 90 9.52 -5.51 2.17
N LEU A 91 10.38 -4.59 1.74
CA LEU A 91 9.98 -3.32 1.17
C LEU A 91 9.85 -3.45 -0.34
N LYS A 92 8.65 -3.17 -0.86
CA LYS A 92 8.40 -3.13 -2.31
C LYS A 92 8.54 -1.69 -2.81
N PRO A 93 9.38 -1.40 -3.82
CA PRO A 93 9.45 -0.05 -4.39
C PRO A 93 8.10 0.33 -5.01
N MET A 94 7.78 1.62 -4.95
CA MET A 94 6.56 2.18 -5.50
C MET A 94 6.83 3.50 -6.21
N ASN A 95 6.17 3.69 -7.35
CA ASN A 95 6.12 5.00 -7.99
C ASN A 95 4.96 5.82 -7.38
N LEU A 96 5.32 6.77 -6.51
CA LEU A 96 4.35 7.61 -5.81
C LEU A 96 4.54 9.08 -6.22
N LYS A 97 3.43 9.74 -6.56
CA LYS A 97 3.37 11.20 -6.55
C LYS A 97 3.23 11.66 -5.10
N ILE A 98 4.10 12.57 -4.66
CA ILE A 98 4.24 12.91 -3.23
C ILE A 98 2.93 13.43 -2.61
N ASP A 99 2.11 14.10 -3.41
CA ASP A 99 0.98 14.87 -2.92
C ASP A 99 -0.36 14.13 -3.03
N GLU A 100 -0.42 13.04 -3.77
CA GLU A 100 -1.64 12.28 -4.02
C GLU A 100 -1.39 10.78 -4.09
N ILE A 101 -2.31 10.00 -3.52
CA ILE A 101 -2.38 8.57 -3.72
C ILE A 101 -3.75 8.17 -4.29
N GLU A 102 -3.73 7.33 -5.32
CA GLU A 102 -4.91 6.63 -5.82
C GLU A 102 -4.99 5.25 -5.17
N LEU A 103 -6.09 5.00 -4.49
CA LEU A 103 -6.39 3.74 -3.83
C LEU A 103 -7.55 3.06 -4.57
N ASN A 104 -7.33 1.82 -4.97
CA ASN A 104 -8.31 0.97 -5.62
C ASN A 104 -8.43 -0.33 -4.83
N LEU A 105 -9.64 -0.60 -4.33
CA LEU A 105 -9.97 -1.79 -3.57
C LEU A 105 -10.93 -2.67 -4.37
N ILE A 106 -10.68 -3.98 -4.40
CA ILE A 106 -11.67 -4.97 -4.83
C ILE A 106 -12.13 -5.73 -3.59
N TYR A 107 -13.38 -5.54 -3.21
CA TYR A 107 -13.97 -6.11 -2.00
C TYR A 107 -15.34 -6.67 -2.33
N LYS A 108 -15.57 -7.96 -2.02
CA LYS A 108 -16.82 -8.67 -2.35
C LYS A 108 -17.22 -8.51 -3.84
N GLY A 109 -16.22 -8.52 -4.73
CA GLY A 109 -16.40 -8.34 -6.18
C GLY A 109 -16.64 -6.90 -6.64
N VAL A 110 -16.77 -5.94 -5.72
CA VAL A 110 -16.98 -4.52 -6.04
C VAL A 110 -15.64 -3.80 -6.09
N ASN A 111 -15.41 -3.08 -7.19
CA ASN A 111 -14.25 -2.21 -7.36
C ASN A 111 -14.58 -0.80 -6.83
N LYS A 112 -13.80 -0.31 -5.86
CA LYS A 112 -13.92 1.03 -5.29
C LYS A 112 -12.62 1.81 -5.42
N LYS A 113 -12.65 2.89 -6.21
CA LYS A 113 -11.51 3.78 -6.45
C LYS A 113 -11.69 5.13 -5.77
N ASN A 114 -10.65 5.61 -5.08
CA ASN A 114 -10.61 6.90 -4.41
C ASN A 114 -9.23 7.53 -4.56
N LYS A 115 -9.19 8.86 -4.50
CA LYS A 115 -7.94 9.64 -4.51
C LYS A 115 -7.84 10.48 -3.25
N PHE A 116 -6.65 10.52 -2.66
CA PHE A 116 -6.41 11.19 -1.40
C PHE A 116 -5.21 12.12 -1.51
N LYS A 117 -5.33 13.33 -0.97
CA LYS A 117 -4.26 14.32 -0.98
C LYS A 117 -3.55 14.37 0.36
N LYS A 118 -2.22 14.41 0.34
CA LYS A 118 -1.40 14.34 1.56
C LYS A 118 -1.74 15.41 2.60
N ASN A 119 -2.16 16.60 2.14
CA ASN A 119 -2.50 17.74 3.00
C ASN A 119 -3.72 17.48 3.91
N ASP A 120 -4.60 16.56 3.52
CA ASP A 120 -5.82 16.21 4.28
C ASP A 120 -5.51 15.22 5.40
N GLY A 121 -4.32 14.60 5.37
CA GLY A 121 -3.85 13.67 6.37
C GLY A 121 -3.09 12.51 5.76
N LYS A 122 -2.34 11.76 6.59
CA LYS A 122 -1.58 10.59 6.13
C LYS A 122 -2.24 9.26 6.47
N PHE A 123 -3.28 9.25 7.29
CA PHE A 123 -3.94 8.04 7.74
C PHE A 123 -5.21 7.83 6.92
N LEU A 124 -5.28 6.70 6.20
CA LEU A 124 -6.47 6.23 5.52
C LEU A 124 -7.08 5.09 6.35
N ILE A 125 -8.30 5.26 6.81
CA ILE A 125 -9.03 4.25 7.57
C ILE A 125 -10.17 3.72 6.72
N ILE A 126 -10.19 2.41 6.54
CA ILE A 126 -11.17 1.66 5.76
C ILE A 126 -11.99 0.79 6.72
N ARG A 127 -13.32 0.87 6.64
CA ARG A 127 -14.26 0.07 7.44
C ARG A 127 -15.32 -0.57 6.56
N ASP A 128 -15.85 -1.72 6.95
CA ASP A 128 -17.13 -2.22 6.42
C ASP A 128 -18.27 -1.61 7.26
N ASN A 129 -19.31 -1.10 6.59
CA ASN A 129 -20.51 -0.62 7.27
C ASN A 129 -21.50 -1.73 7.68
N GLY A 130 -21.12 -2.99 7.50
CA GLY A 130 -21.93 -4.18 7.81
C GLY A 130 -22.95 -4.52 6.73
N LYS A 131 -23.02 -3.72 5.65
CA LYS A 131 -23.84 -3.96 4.46
C LYS A 131 -22.99 -4.40 3.26
N GLY A 132 -21.70 -4.64 3.47
CA GLY A 132 -20.76 -4.98 2.41
C GLY A 132 -20.26 -3.76 1.63
N GLU A 133 -20.45 -2.55 2.17
CA GLU A 133 -19.93 -1.32 1.57
C GLU A 133 -18.76 -0.79 2.39
N LEU A 134 -17.69 -0.40 1.70
CA LEU A 134 -16.54 0.19 2.35
C LEU A 134 -16.74 1.68 2.61
N ILE A 135 -16.54 2.11 3.85
CA ILE A 135 -16.37 3.51 4.23
C ILE A 135 -14.88 3.79 4.30
N ILE A 136 -14.42 4.81 3.56
CA ILE A 136 -13.01 5.19 3.53
C ILE A 136 -12.92 6.64 3.99
N SER A 137 -12.09 6.87 5.01
CA SER A 137 -11.88 8.18 5.62
C SER A 137 -10.40 8.50 5.71
N GLN A 138 -10.08 9.80 5.72
CA GLN A 138 -8.73 10.29 5.82
C GLN A 138 -8.58 11.17 7.07
N SER A 139 -7.44 11.05 7.75
CA SER A 139 -7.16 11.81 8.97
C SER A 139 -5.69 12.21 9.09
N LYS A 140 -5.45 13.34 9.76
CA LYS A 140 -4.12 13.81 10.15
C LYS A 140 -3.55 13.07 11.35
N LYS A 141 -4.41 12.53 12.22
CA LYS A 141 -4.02 11.75 13.40
C LYS A 141 -4.45 10.30 13.22
N GLN A 142 -3.63 9.38 13.73
CA GLN A 142 -4.05 8.00 13.85
C GLN A 142 -5.26 7.98 14.79
N LEU A 143 -6.37 7.42 14.32
CA LEU A 143 -7.51 7.17 15.19
C LEU A 143 -7.10 6.10 16.21
N LEU A 144 -7.38 6.37 17.47
CA LEU A 144 -7.35 5.35 18.51
C LEU A 144 -8.67 4.62 18.39
N PHE A 145 -8.58 3.30 18.26
CA PHE A 145 -9.74 2.42 18.31
C PHE A 145 -9.82 1.86 19.73
N TYR A 146 -11.03 1.72 20.25
CA TYR A 146 -11.35 1.34 21.63
C TYR A 146 -12.43 0.27 21.63
#